data_AF-A0A967MXV1-F1
#
_entry.id   AF-A0A967MXV1-F1
#
_cell.length_a   1.000
_cell.length_b   1.000
_cell.length_c   1.000
_cell.angle_alpha   90.00
_cell.angle_beta   90.00
_cell.angle_gamma   90.00
#
_symmetry.space_group_name_H-M   'P 1'
#
loop_
_entity.id
_entity.type
_entity.pdbx_description
1 polymer ?
#
loop_
_entity_poly.entity_id
_entity_poly.type
_entity_poly.pdbx_seq_one_letter_code
_entity_poly.pdbx_strand_id
1 'polypeptide(L)' 'LHYTSYEPWEGMRAFVQKRPARYAELRRLAAEGGSSEFLWGPYVQDCPGCGAEGIPAAFAYCG' A
#
# COMPACT_ATOMS: atom_id res chain seq x y z
N LEU A 1 -7.42 -12.01 5.74
CA LEU A 1 -6.88 -11.30 4.56
C LEU A 1 -8.03 -10.57 3.89
N HIS A 2 -7.97 -9.24 3.84
CA HIS A 2 -9.00 -8.43 3.19
C HIS A 2 -8.64 -8.27 1.71
N TYR A 3 -9.63 -8.22 0.82
CA TYR A 3 -9.39 -8.12 -0.62
C TYR A 3 -8.56 -6.88 -1.01
N THR A 4 -8.67 -5.81 -0.24
CA THR A 4 -7.96 -4.54 -0.46
C THR A 4 -6.57 -4.50 0.19
N SER A 5 -6.13 -5.59 0.85
CA SER A 5 -4.78 -5.68 1.39
C SER A 5 -3.74 -5.81 0.25
N TYR A 6 -2.49 -5.42 0.52
CA TYR A 6 -1.42 -5.38 -0.48
C TYR A 6 -1.12 -6.78 -1.06
N GLU A 7 -1.13 -7.84 -0.24
CA GLU A 7 -0.84 -9.20 -0.72
C GLU A 7 -1.84 -9.71 -1.78
N PRO A 8 -3.18 -9.67 -1.56
CA PRO A 8 -4.17 -9.98 -2.60
C PRO A 8 -4.06 -9.09 -3.84
N TRP A 9 -3.82 -7.80 -3.66
CA TRP A 9 -3.65 -6.86 -4.77
C TRP A 9 -2.44 -7.22 -5.66
N GLU A 10 -1.30 -7.55 -5.03
CA GLU A 10 -0.08 -7.96 -5.74
C GLU A 10 -0.29 -9.28 -6.47
N GLY A 11 -0.99 -10.25 -5.86
CA GLY A 11 -1.35 -11.51 -6.51
C GLY A 11 -2.18 -11.30 -7.78
N MET A 12 -3.25 -10.50 -7.69
CA MET A 12 -4.12 -10.22 -8.84
C MET A 12 -3.40 -9.45 -9.93
N ARG A 13 -2.58 -8.46 -9.56
CA ARG A 13 -1.76 -7.72 -10.53
C ARG A 13 -0.72 -8.59 -11.22
N ALA A 14 -0.02 -9.41 -10.47
CA ALA A 14 1.00 -10.31 -11.02
C ALA A 14 0.40 -11.28 -12.04
N PHE A 15 -0.79 -11.80 -11.75
CA PHE A 15 -1.56 -12.63 -12.68
C PHE A 15 -1.88 -11.90 -13.99
N VAL A 16 -2.52 -10.71 -13.91
CA VAL A 16 -2.86 -9.91 -15.11
C VAL A 16 -1.61 -9.55 -15.92
N GLN A 17 -0.51 -9.25 -15.24
CA GLN A 17 0.76 -8.86 -15.84
C GLN A 17 1.62 -10.05 -16.30
N LYS A 18 1.17 -11.29 -16.09
CA LYS A 18 1.91 -12.54 -16.40
C LYS A 18 3.34 -12.53 -15.85
N ARG A 19 3.50 -12.08 -14.61
CA ARG A 19 4.79 -12.06 -13.90
C ARG A 19 4.69 -12.81 -12.57
N PRO A 20 5.81 -13.26 -11.99
CA PRO A 20 5.83 -13.76 -10.63
C PRO A 20 5.34 -12.68 -9.64
N ALA A 21 4.56 -13.11 -8.64
CA ALA A 21 4.16 -12.25 -7.52
C ALA A 21 5.34 -12.02 -6.58
N ARG A 22 5.47 -10.80 -6.06
CA ARG A 22 6.62 -10.35 -5.25
C ARG A 22 6.34 -10.46 -3.75
N TYR A 23 5.88 -11.61 -3.29
CA TYR A 23 5.58 -11.85 -1.87
C TYR A 23 6.82 -11.73 -0.97
N ALA A 24 8.01 -12.07 -1.48
CA ALA A 24 9.25 -11.90 -0.72
C ALA A 24 9.56 -10.43 -0.42
N GLU A 25 9.32 -9.54 -1.40
CA GLU A 25 9.48 -8.09 -1.21
C GLU A 25 8.46 -7.56 -0.20
N LEU A 26 7.21 -8.03 -0.26
CA LEU A 26 6.18 -7.68 0.73
C LEU A 26 6.54 -8.10 2.16
N ARG A 27 7.09 -9.31 2.34
CA ARG A 27 7.56 -9.78 3.65
C ARG A 27 8.75 -8.97 4.16
N ARG A 28 9.69 -8.61 3.27
CA ARG A 28 10.80 -7.74 3.62
C ARG A 28 10.30 -6.36 4.05
N LEU A 29 9.39 -5.77 3.28
CA LEU A 29 8.76 -4.49 3.61
C LEU A 29 8.12 -4.52 5.01
N ALA A 30 7.37 -5.60 5.32
CA ALA A 30 6.77 -5.78 6.64
C ALA A 30 7.82 -5.88 7.76
N ALA A 31 8.91 -6.63 7.52
CA ALA A 31 10.00 -6.78 8.48
C ALA A 31 10.78 -5.47 8.71
N GLU A 32 10.84 -4.60 7.71
CA GLU A 32 11.46 -3.25 7.79
C GLU A 32 10.50 -2.20 8.39
N GLY A 33 9.32 -2.60 8.88
CA GLY A 33 8.33 -1.71 9.50
C GLY A 33 7.43 -0.99 8.49
N GLY A 34 7.49 -1.35 7.21
CA GLY A 34 6.60 -0.87 6.17
C GLY A 34 5.23 -1.54 6.20
N SER A 35 4.29 -0.96 5.45
CA SER A 35 2.91 -1.45 5.40
C SER A 35 2.77 -2.68 4.50
N SER A 36 2.36 -3.80 5.09
CA SER A 36 1.95 -5.02 4.36
C SER A 36 0.45 -5.08 4.06
N GLU A 37 -0.34 -4.22 4.71
CA GLU A 37 -1.79 -4.15 4.52
C GLU A 37 -2.16 -3.11 3.47
N PHE A 38 -1.69 -1.87 3.60
CA PHE A 38 -1.99 -0.80 2.68
C PHE A 38 -0.87 -0.59 1.67
N LEU A 39 -1.21 -0.60 0.38
CA LEU A 39 -0.29 -0.44 -0.75
C LEU A 39 0.57 0.84 -0.66
N TRP A 40 0.02 1.92 -0.11
CA TRP A 40 0.69 3.23 -0.02
C TRP A 40 0.98 3.64 1.42
N GLY A 41 1.06 2.68 2.34
CA GLY A 41 1.20 2.96 3.76
C GLY A 41 -0.13 3.26 4.46
N PRO A 42 -0.10 3.32 5.81
CA PRO A 42 -1.28 3.63 6.60
C PRO A 42 -1.79 5.06 6.33
N TYR A 43 -3.08 5.28 6.54
CA TYR A 43 -3.72 6.59 6.41
C TYR A 43 -3.44 7.44 7.66
N VAL A 44 -2.33 8.18 7.65
CA VAL A 44 -1.82 8.91 8.84
C VAL A 44 -1.62 10.40 8.61
N GLN A 45 -1.89 10.88 7.39
CA GLN A 45 -1.66 12.27 7.02
C GLN A 45 -2.99 13.00 6.83
N ASP A 46 -3.01 14.29 7.21
CA ASP A 46 -4.11 15.22 6.92
C ASP A 46 -3.54 16.44 6.20
N CYS A 47 -4.29 17.01 5.25
CA CYS A 47 -3.84 18.14 4.45
C CYS A 47 -4.08 19.47 5.19
N PRO A 48 -3.03 20.25 5.50
CA PRO A 48 -3.19 21.53 6.19
C PRO A 48 -3.80 22.62 5.29
N GLY A 49 -3.78 22.44 3.95
CA GLY A 49 -4.28 23.44 3.00
C GLY A 49 -5.77 23.36 2.75
N CYS A 50 -6.31 22.16 2.53
CA CYS A 50 -7.72 21.96 2.20
C CYS A 50 -8.52 21.17 3.26
N GLY A 51 -7.85 20.65 4.29
CA GLY A 51 -8.49 19.86 5.35
C GLY A 51 -8.86 18.43 4.96
N ALA A 52 -8.33 17.90 3.84
CA ALA A 52 -8.54 16.50 3.48
C ALA A 52 -7.89 15.57 4.52
N GLU A 53 -8.66 14.65 5.08
CA GLU A 53 -8.22 13.72 6.12
C GLU A 53 -7.90 12.33 5.56
N GLY A 54 -7.04 11.58 6.25
CA GLY A 54 -6.81 10.17 5.94
C GLY A 54 -6.04 9.93 4.64
N ILE A 55 -4.96 10.67 4.43
CA ILE A 55 -4.05 10.54 3.28
C ILE A 55 -3.01 9.43 3.59
N PRO A 56 -2.73 8.50 2.65
CA PRO A 56 -1.72 7.45 2.86
C PRO A 56 -0.33 8.01 3.13
N ALA A 57 0.46 7.36 3.99
CA ALA A 57 1.80 7.79 4.37
C ALA A 57 2.77 8.03 3.20
N ALA A 58 2.60 7.32 2.08
CA ALA A 58 3.47 7.46 0.91
C ALA A 58 3.09 8.61 -0.03
N PHE A 59 1.97 9.31 0.22
CA PHE A 59 1.50 10.39 -0.65
C PHE A 59 2.14 11.72 -0.24
N ALA A 60 2.62 12.48 -1.23
CA ALA A 60 3.15 13.82 -1.04
C ALA A 60 2.08 14.93 -1.20
N TYR A 61 0.95 14.61 -1.82
CA TYR A 61 -0.14 15.54 -2.14
C TYR A 61 -1.49 14.89 -1.84
N CYS A 62 -2.51 15.70 -1.56
CA CYS A 62 -3.84 15.25 -1.17
C CYS A 62 -4.80 14.93 -2.34
N GLY A 63 -4.39 15.17 -3.59
CA GLY A 63 -5.20 14.97 -4.81
C GLY A 63 -4.48 15.47 -6.05
#